data_AF-A0A931F3W4-F1
#
_entry.id   AF-A0A931F3W4-F1
#
_cell.length_a   1.000
_cell.length_b   1.000
_cell.length_c   1.000
_cell.angle_alpha   90.00
_cell.angle_beta   90.00
_cell.angle_gamma   90.00
#
_symmetry.space_group_name_H-M   'P 1'
#
loop_
_entity.id
_entity.type
_entity.pdbx_description
1 polymer ?
#
loop_
_entity_poly.entity_id
_entity_poly.type
_entity_poly.pdbx_seq_one_letter_code
_entity_poly.pdbx_strand_id
1 'polypeptide(L)'
;MEVESSICLSDLVPALRWSRPQQVAEVLGDPRLPASWWSSLALSKALGTAGLDWICERLARLVATRWDHLPLADLLPALMVHHVDPALPGWPEATRTAVAGLGGWQRLRRLSPGDLTTPSATPEVVMGSVFREILGRIPAQREATRAHPEVTRPLQRGTAPGVSSRSTGSFPAQPETVPPQTGMFAAQVGPFAAQSENTPQRQAGQPQASQPEGLPPRQGDGVPQRQTGS
;
A
#
# COMPACT_ATOMS: atom_id res chain seq x y z
N MET A 1 13.70 3.24 32.92
CA MET A 1 12.40 3.23 32.24
C MET A 1 12.70 3.51 30.79
N GLU A 2 12.74 2.47 29.96
CA GLU A 2 12.74 2.66 28.52
C GLU A 2 11.33 3.12 28.16
N VAL A 3 11.20 4.38 27.76
CA VAL A 3 9.94 4.87 27.21
C VAL A 3 9.91 4.31 25.81
N GLU A 4 9.26 3.17 25.59
CA GLU A 4 8.91 2.74 24.24
C GLU A 4 7.96 3.80 23.67
N SER A 5 8.53 4.78 22.99
CA SER A 5 7.81 5.74 22.18
C SER A 5 7.05 4.96 21.12
N SER A 6 5.77 4.71 21.38
CA SER A 6 4.89 3.97 20.48
C SER A 6 4.51 4.88 19.30
N ILE A 7 5.44 5.06 18.37
CA ILE A 7 5.16 5.79 17.12
C ILE A 7 4.16 4.96 16.30
N CYS A 8 3.08 5.59 15.85
CA CYS A 8 2.11 4.98 14.93
C CYS A 8 2.39 5.42 13.49
N LEU A 9 1.70 4.83 12.52
CA LEU A 9 1.93 5.15 11.11
C LEU A 9 1.53 6.60 10.78
N SER A 10 0.47 7.12 11.43
CA SER A 10 0.00 8.49 11.23
C SER A 10 0.94 9.57 11.76
N ASP A 11 1.91 9.20 12.60
CA ASP A 11 2.98 10.11 13.04
C ASP A 11 4.03 10.33 11.93
N LEU A 12 4.21 9.33 11.07
CA LEU A 12 5.16 9.38 9.96
C LEU A 12 4.52 9.93 8.68
N VAL A 13 3.24 9.61 8.47
CA VAL A 13 2.46 10.05 7.32
C VAL A 13 1.31 10.92 7.85
N PRO A 14 1.53 12.21 8.12
CA PRO A 14 0.54 13.09 8.75
C PRO A 14 -0.77 13.16 7.97
N ALA A 15 -0.73 12.98 6.65
CA ALA A 15 -1.90 12.93 5.78
C ALA A 15 -2.98 11.91 6.23
N LEU A 16 -2.57 10.85 6.93
CA LEU A 16 -3.51 9.88 7.52
C LEU A 16 -4.42 10.49 8.60
N ARG A 17 -3.95 11.51 9.32
CA ARG A 17 -4.70 12.14 10.42
C ARG A 17 -5.85 13.01 9.92
N TRP A 18 -5.72 13.57 8.73
CA TRP A 18 -6.73 14.43 8.11
C TRP A 18 -7.59 13.70 7.09
N SER A 19 -7.28 12.43 6.80
CA SER A 19 -8.03 11.60 5.87
C SER A 19 -9.22 10.95 6.53
N ARG A 20 -10.27 10.68 5.74
CA ARG A 20 -11.47 9.97 6.23
C ARG A 20 -11.10 8.53 6.59
N PRO A 21 -11.35 8.05 7.82
CA PRO A 21 -10.95 6.71 8.24
C PRO A 21 -11.46 5.58 7.33
N GLN A 22 -12.65 5.74 6.74
CA GLN A 22 -13.25 4.76 5.84
C GLN A 22 -12.45 4.60 4.53
N GLN A 23 -11.95 5.71 3.98
CA GLN A 23 -11.13 5.69 2.76
C GLN A 23 -9.75 5.08 3.01
N VAL A 24 -9.20 5.32 4.21
CA VAL A 24 -7.95 4.70 4.63
C VAL A 24 -8.15 3.19 4.85
N ALA A 25 -9.23 2.79 5.53
CA ALA A 25 -9.57 1.39 5.79
C ALA A 25 -9.77 0.56 4.51
N GLU A 26 -10.31 1.17 3.45
CA GLU A 26 -10.49 0.53 2.14
C GLU A 26 -9.16 0.02 1.55
N VAL A 27 -8.05 0.74 1.81
CA VAL A 27 -6.73 0.40 1.25
C VAL A 27 -5.81 -0.26 2.28
N LEU A 28 -5.81 0.21 3.53
CA LEU A 28 -4.95 -0.28 4.63
C LEU A 28 -5.62 -1.29 5.57
N GLY A 29 -6.84 -1.71 5.28
CA GLY A 29 -7.51 -2.77 6.05
C GLY A 29 -6.75 -4.09 5.94
N ASP A 30 -6.38 -4.67 7.09
CA ASP A 30 -5.81 -6.02 7.19
C ASP A 30 -6.57 -6.78 8.28
N PRO A 31 -7.11 -7.99 8.00
CA PRO A 31 -7.86 -8.77 8.99
C PRO A 31 -7.04 -9.21 10.20
N ARG A 32 -5.70 -9.18 10.11
CA ARG A 32 -4.78 -9.51 11.23
C ARG A 32 -4.53 -8.32 12.15
N LEU A 33 -4.92 -7.11 11.75
CA LEU A 33 -4.71 -5.87 12.49
C LEU A 33 -6.04 -5.31 13.01
N PRO A 34 -6.03 -4.59 14.15
CA PRO A 34 -7.23 -3.93 14.63
C PRO A 34 -7.71 -2.84 13.65
N ALA A 35 -9.00 -2.51 13.73
CA ALA A 35 -9.55 -1.39 12.97
C ALA A 35 -8.80 -0.09 13.33
N SER A 36 -8.48 0.73 12.32
CA SER A 36 -7.72 1.98 12.51
C SER A 36 -6.35 1.80 13.16
N TRP A 37 -5.68 0.67 12.92
CA TRP A 37 -4.34 0.40 13.43
C TRP A 37 -3.32 1.49 13.06
N TRP A 38 -3.49 2.17 11.92
CA TRP A 38 -2.56 3.21 11.45
C TRP A 38 -2.45 4.42 12.39
N SER A 39 -3.46 4.67 13.23
CA SER A 39 -3.46 5.76 14.23
C SER A 39 -3.36 5.28 15.68
N SER A 40 -3.54 3.98 15.93
CA SER A 40 -3.69 3.43 17.29
C SER A 40 -2.67 2.35 17.64
N LEU A 41 -2.09 1.67 16.66
CA LEU A 41 -1.14 0.59 16.87
C LEU A 41 0.29 1.09 16.66
N ALA A 42 1.19 0.67 17.56
CA ALA A 42 2.61 0.90 17.41
C ALA A 42 3.10 0.32 16.07
N LEU A 43 3.86 1.12 15.32
CA LEU A 43 4.35 0.78 13.99
C LEU A 43 5.20 -0.49 13.98
N SER A 44 6.00 -0.73 15.03
CA SER A 44 6.76 -1.98 15.19
C SER A 44 5.86 -3.21 15.19
N LYS A 45 4.73 -3.17 15.90
CA LYS A 45 3.75 -4.26 15.93
C LYS A 45 3.07 -4.42 14.57
N ALA A 46 2.66 -3.32 13.94
CA ALA A 46 2.06 -3.37 12.61
C ALA A 46 3.01 -4.01 11.58
N LEU A 47 4.28 -3.61 11.59
CA LEU A 47 5.31 -4.17 10.71
C LEU A 47 5.61 -5.64 11.02
N GLY A 48 5.64 -6.05 12.29
CA GLY A 48 5.81 -7.45 12.68
C GLY A 48 4.66 -8.36 12.27
N THR A 49 3.42 -7.85 12.28
CA THR A 49 2.23 -8.63 11.91
C THR A 49 1.99 -8.65 10.41
N ALA A 50 2.05 -7.49 9.74
CA ALA A 50 1.69 -7.36 8.33
C ALA A 50 2.88 -7.46 7.36
N GLY A 51 4.08 -7.09 7.82
CA GLY A 51 5.29 -7.01 7.02
C GLY A 51 5.52 -5.61 6.43
N LEU A 52 6.79 -5.23 6.32
CA LEU A 52 7.23 -3.95 5.73
C LEU A 52 6.74 -3.79 4.29
N ASP A 53 6.90 -4.83 3.48
CA ASP A 53 6.62 -4.78 2.05
C ASP A 53 5.14 -4.55 1.77
N TRP A 54 4.27 -5.24 2.51
CA TRP A 54 2.82 -5.07 2.40
C TRP A 54 2.40 -3.66 2.79
N ILE A 55 2.91 -3.12 3.91
CA ILE A 55 2.58 -1.75 4.36
C ILE A 55 3.04 -0.74 3.31
N CYS A 56 4.26 -0.88 2.79
CA CYS A 56 4.81 0.03 1.78
C CYS A 56 4.00 0.00 0.49
N GLU A 57 3.59 -1.18 0.00
CA GLU A 57 2.75 -1.31 -1.19
C GLU A 57 1.40 -0.64 -1.00
N ARG A 58 0.72 -0.90 0.13
CA ARG A 58 -0.61 -0.34 0.39
C ARG A 58 -0.57 1.16 0.61
N LEU A 59 0.45 1.68 1.28
CA LEU A 59 0.67 3.12 1.42
C LEU A 59 0.95 3.79 0.07
N ALA A 60 1.80 3.18 -0.76
CA ALA A 60 2.10 3.72 -2.09
C ALA A 60 0.83 3.84 -2.94
N ARG A 61 -0.03 2.81 -2.91
CA ARG A 61 -1.33 2.85 -3.59
C ARG A 61 -2.26 3.91 -3.01
N LEU A 62 -2.36 4.02 -1.69
CA LEU A 62 -3.19 5.04 -1.03
C LEU A 62 -2.76 6.46 -1.42
N VAL A 63 -1.45 6.71 -1.40
CA VAL A 63 -0.86 8.01 -1.73
C VAL A 63 -1.10 8.36 -3.20
N ALA A 64 -0.85 7.43 -4.12
CA ALA A 64 -1.07 7.65 -5.55
C ALA A 64 -2.56 7.87 -5.90
N THR A 65 -3.49 7.26 -5.16
CA THR A 65 -4.93 7.34 -5.47
C THR A 65 -5.67 8.47 -4.76
N ARG A 66 -5.20 8.91 -3.58
CA ARG A 66 -5.92 9.88 -2.74
C ARG A 66 -5.17 11.18 -2.51
N TRP A 67 -3.85 11.18 -2.64
CA TRP A 67 -2.98 12.33 -2.33
C TRP A 67 -1.98 12.63 -3.45
N ASP A 68 -2.39 12.39 -4.69
CA ASP A 68 -1.63 12.62 -5.92
C ASP A 68 -1.14 14.07 -6.12
N HIS A 69 -1.84 15.01 -5.51
CA HIS A 69 -1.57 16.45 -5.56
C HIS A 69 -0.72 16.97 -4.39
N LEU A 70 -0.49 16.15 -3.34
CA LEU A 70 0.22 16.60 -2.15
C LEU A 70 1.75 16.44 -2.34
N PRO A 71 2.57 17.46 -2.04
CA PRO A 71 4.02 17.32 -2.15
C PRO A 71 4.57 16.21 -1.26
N LEU A 72 5.58 15.48 -1.73
CA LEU A 72 6.15 14.36 -0.98
C LEU A 72 6.73 14.78 0.38
N ALA A 73 7.29 15.99 0.48
CA ALA A 73 7.79 16.53 1.74
C ALA A 73 6.69 16.73 2.81
N ASP A 74 5.45 17.01 2.39
CA ASP A 74 4.31 17.17 3.29
C ASP A 74 3.68 15.82 3.65
N LEU A 75 3.70 14.87 2.71
CA LEU A 75 3.27 13.50 2.92
C LEU A 75 4.16 12.74 3.91
N LEU A 76 5.47 12.92 3.77
CA LEU A 76 6.48 12.19 4.54
C LEU A 76 7.55 13.18 4.99
N PRO A 77 7.33 13.93 6.08
CA PRO A 77 8.28 14.93 6.58
C PRO A 77 9.67 14.36 6.87
N ALA A 78 9.76 13.05 7.14
CA ALA A 78 10.99 12.30 7.29
C ALA A 78 11.95 12.44 6.08
N LEU A 79 11.43 12.71 4.87
CA LEU A 79 12.23 12.97 3.66
C LEU A 79 13.10 14.22 3.74
N MET A 80 12.72 15.18 4.58
CA MET A 80 13.47 16.42 4.78
C MET A 80 14.70 16.22 5.65
N VAL A 81 14.61 15.28 6.60
CA VAL A 81 15.67 14.98 7.56
C VAL A 81 16.57 13.84 7.09
N HIS A 82 16.00 12.82 6.44
CA HIS A 82 16.74 11.65 5.99
C HIS A 82 17.23 11.80 4.56
N HIS A 83 18.53 11.63 4.37
CA HIS A 83 19.13 11.53 3.05
C HIS A 83 18.94 10.12 2.48
N VAL A 84 18.00 9.95 1.56
CA VAL A 84 17.85 8.73 0.77
C VAL A 84 18.78 8.82 -0.42
N ASP A 85 19.58 7.79 -0.63
CA ASP A 85 20.40 7.68 -1.83
C ASP A 85 19.67 6.77 -2.85
N PRO A 86 19.10 7.34 -3.92
CA PRO A 86 18.40 6.56 -4.93
C PRO A 86 19.35 5.68 -5.75
N ALA A 87 20.69 5.81 -5.62
CA ALA A 87 21.64 4.92 -6.27
C ALA A 87 21.85 3.60 -5.51
N LEU A 88 21.25 3.44 -4.31
CA LEU A 88 21.42 2.24 -3.49
C LEU A 88 20.94 0.97 -4.23
N PRO A 89 21.66 -0.16 -4.06
CA PRO A 89 21.31 -1.42 -4.72
C PRO A 89 19.97 -2.01 -4.25
N GLY A 90 19.41 -1.53 -3.14
CA GLY A 90 18.09 -1.93 -2.65
C GLY A 90 16.92 -1.36 -3.47
N TRP A 91 17.17 -0.40 -4.38
CA TRP A 91 16.14 0.22 -5.20
C TRP A 91 15.98 -0.48 -6.55
N PRO A 92 14.75 -0.80 -6.99
CA PRO A 92 14.51 -1.36 -8.32
C PRO A 92 15.13 -0.47 -9.41
N GLU A 93 15.73 -1.09 -10.43
CA GLU A 93 16.38 -0.36 -11.54
C GLU A 93 15.44 0.66 -12.20
N ALA A 94 14.17 0.27 -12.36
CA ALA A 94 13.08 1.12 -12.83
C ALA A 94 12.94 2.40 -11.98
N THR A 95 12.94 2.27 -10.66
CA THR A 95 12.86 3.40 -9.73
C THR A 95 14.08 4.30 -9.87
N ARG A 96 15.28 3.72 -9.93
CA ARG A 96 16.54 4.49 -10.04
C ARG A 96 16.56 5.32 -11.33
N THR A 97 16.18 4.69 -12.44
CA THR A 97 16.04 5.34 -13.75
C THR A 97 15.01 6.47 -13.71
N ALA A 98 13.83 6.21 -13.12
CA ALA A 98 12.78 7.22 -12.98
C ALA A 98 13.25 8.42 -12.16
N VAL A 99 13.86 8.19 -10.99
CA VAL A 99 14.36 9.26 -10.12
C VAL A 99 15.47 10.06 -10.80
N ALA A 100 16.38 9.40 -11.52
CA ALA A 100 17.40 10.09 -12.31
C ALA A 100 16.76 10.99 -13.39
N GLY A 101 15.78 10.47 -14.13
CA GLY A 101 15.04 11.22 -15.15
C GLY A 101 14.24 12.40 -14.60
N LEU A 102 13.76 12.31 -13.36
CA LEU A 102 13.02 13.36 -12.66
C LEU A 102 13.93 14.46 -12.05
N GLY A 103 15.25 14.39 -12.25
CA GLY A 103 16.21 15.36 -11.70
C GLY A 103 16.75 15.01 -10.31
N GLY A 104 16.70 13.73 -9.94
CA GLY A 104 17.30 13.20 -8.72
C GLY A 104 16.48 13.40 -7.44
N TRP A 105 17.04 12.95 -6.33
CA TRP A 105 16.37 12.93 -5.01
C TRP A 105 15.88 14.31 -4.54
N GLN A 106 16.68 15.35 -4.76
CA GLN A 106 16.35 16.72 -4.35
C GLN A 106 15.17 17.29 -5.15
N ARG A 107 14.99 16.89 -6.42
CA ARG A 107 13.83 17.31 -7.20
C ARG A 107 12.62 16.49 -6.79
N LEU A 108 12.76 15.17 -6.66
CA LEU A 108 11.69 14.25 -6.30
C LEU A 108 10.93 14.67 -5.03
N ARG A 109 11.63 15.07 -3.95
CA ARG A 109 10.96 15.46 -2.68
C ARG A 109 10.00 16.66 -2.80
N ARG A 110 10.12 17.47 -3.87
CA ARG A 110 9.29 18.65 -4.13
C ARG A 110 8.13 18.35 -5.08
N LEU A 111 8.14 17.17 -5.70
CA LEU A 111 7.07 16.73 -6.59
C LEU A 111 5.91 16.16 -5.78
N SER A 112 4.75 16.03 -6.40
CA SER A 112 3.64 15.24 -5.87
C SER A 112 3.62 13.84 -6.51
N PRO A 113 2.91 12.85 -5.95
CA PRO A 113 2.83 11.51 -6.52
C PRO A 113 2.34 11.49 -7.97
N GLY A 114 1.43 12.41 -8.35
CA GLY A 114 0.96 12.55 -9.74
C GLY A 114 2.07 12.87 -10.74
N ASP A 115 3.09 13.63 -10.31
CA ASP A 115 4.24 14.00 -11.14
C ASP A 115 5.27 12.86 -11.32
N LEU A 116 5.13 11.76 -10.57
CA LEU A 116 6.08 10.63 -10.60
C LEU A 116 5.84 9.68 -11.77
N THR A 117 4.85 9.95 -12.61
CA THR A 117 4.54 9.12 -13.77
C THR A 117 5.66 9.24 -14.80
N THR A 118 6.40 8.15 -14.99
CA THR A 118 7.50 8.07 -15.96
C THR A 118 7.31 6.83 -16.85
N PRO A 119 7.91 6.78 -18.05
CA PRO A 119 7.89 5.56 -18.86
C PRO A 119 8.59 4.37 -18.16
N SER A 120 9.47 4.63 -17.19
CA SER A 120 10.26 3.60 -16.51
C SER A 120 9.61 3.05 -15.24
N ALA A 121 8.78 3.84 -14.55
CA ALA A 121 8.13 3.43 -13.30
C ALA A 121 6.82 4.19 -13.05
N THR A 122 5.87 3.50 -12.41
CA THR A 122 4.64 4.13 -11.92
C THR A 122 4.88 4.84 -10.58
N PRO A 123 4.02 5.81 -10.20
CA PRO A 123 4.10 6.47 -8.90
C PRO A 123 4.16 5.49 -7.72
N GLU A 124 3.41 4.39 -7.77
CA GLU A 124 3.35 3.39 -6.70
C GLU A 124 4.69 2.67 -6.51
N VAL A 125 5.41 2.37 -7.60
CA VAL A 125 6.72 1.71 -7.55
C VAL A 125 7.76 2.63 -6.90
N VAL A 126 7.75 3.91 -7.29
CA VAL A 126 8.65 4.92 -6.71
C VAL A 126 8.31 5.14 -5.24
N MET A 127 7.03 5.37 -4.92
CA MET A 127 6.58 5.59 -3.54
C MET A 127 6.82 4.38 -2.64
N GLY A 128 6.60 3.16 -3.14
CA GLY A 128 6.87 1.94 -2.40
C GLY A 128 8.36 1.82 -2.03
N SER A 129 9.26 2.20 -2.94
CA SER A 129 10.71 2.21 -2.70
C SER A 129 11.09 3.26 -1.65
N VAL A 130 10.49 4.46 -1.73
CA VAL A 130 10.71 5.55 -0.76
C VAL A 130 10.22 5.16 0.63
N PHE A 131 9.01 4.59 0.76
CA PHE A 131 8.49 4.13 2.04
C PHE A 131 9.34 3.02 2.63
N ARG A 132 9.75 2.04 1.83
CA ARG A 132 10.60 0.95 2.29
C ARG A 132 11.92 1.47 2.87
N GLU A 133 12.54 2.43 2.17
CA GLU A 133 13.79 3.05 2.63
C GLU A 133 13.60 3.80 3.96
N ILE A 134 12.55 4.62 4.07
CA ILE A 134 12.32 5.44 5.27
C ILE A 134 11.90 4.58 6.45
N LEU A 135 10.91 3.70 6.27
CA LEU A 135 10.40 2.83 7.33
C LEU A 135 11.45 1.81 7.78
N GLY A 136 12.29 1.32 6.87
CA GLY A 136 13.39 0.40 7.19
C GLY A 136 14.50 1.04 8.05
N ARG A 137 14.63 2.37 8.04
CA ARG A 137 15.63 3.10 8.84
C ARG A 137 15.18 3.41 10.26
N ILE A 138 13.89 3.23 10.58
CA ILE A 138 13.34 3.56 11.90
C ILE A 138 13.88 2.57 12.94
N PRO A 139 14.47 3.02 14.07
CA PRO A 139 15.07 2.16 15.08
C PRO A 139 14.16 1.04 15.61
N ALA A 140 12.84 1.27 15.61
CA ALA A 140 11.82 0.28 15.99
C ALA A 140 11.87 -1.03 15.16
N GLN A 141 12.41 -0.98 13.93
CA GLN A 141 12.71 -2.18 13.12
C GLN A 141 14.01 -2.87 13.52
N ARG A 142 15.02 -2.11 13.96
CA ARG A 142 16.28 -2.64 14.48
C ARG A 142 16.05 -3.45 15.75
N GLU A 143 15.16 -3.00 16.62
CA GLU A 143 14.82 -3.73 17.84
C GLU A 143 14.02 -5.00 17.54
N ALA A 144 13.02 -4.96 16.64
CA ALA A 144 12.28 -6.17 16.25
C ALA A 144 13.17 -7.25 15.60
N THR A 145 14.25 -6.83 14.91
CA THR A 145 15.24 -7.76 14.32
C THR A 145 16.26 -8.25 15.35
N ARG A 146 16.54 -7.47 16.42
CA ARG A 146 17.45 -7.84 17.52
C ARG A 146 16.78 -8.61 18.65
N ALA A 147 15.48 -8.41 18.87
CA ALA A 147 14.66 -9.06 19.88
C ALA A 147 14.16 -10.44 19.43
N HIS A 148 14.71 -11.00 18.35
CA HIS A 148 14.69 -12.43 18.10
C HIS A 148 16.01 -13.05 18.61
N PRO A 149 16.16 -13.26 19.93
CA PRO A 149 17.20 -14.14 20.39
C PRO A 149 16.77 -15.57 20.07
N GLU A 150 17.72 -16.33 19.56
CA GLU A 150 18.01 -17.64 20.11
C GLU A 150 16.85 -18.64 20.06
N VAL A 151 16.86 -19.45 18.99
CA VAL A 151 16.34 -20.82 19.00
C VAL A 151 16.92 -21.51 20.24
N THR A 152 16.14 -21.47 21.32
CA THR A 152 16.36 -22.21 22.54
C THR A 152 16.23 -23.68 22.15
N ARG A 153 17.36 -24.32 21.83
CA ARG A 153 17.44 -25.78 21.83
C ARG A 153 17.39 -26.23 23.29
N PRO A 154 16.42 -27.07 23.68
CA PRO A 154 16.40 -27.64 25.03
C PRO A 154 17.67 -28.47 25.26
N LEU A 155 18.21 -28.40 26.48
CA LEU A 155 19.27 -29.28 26.97
C LEU A 155 18.98 -30.75 26.62
N GLN A 156 19.91 -31.40 25.92
CA GLN A 156 20.02 -32.85 25.96
C GLN A 156 21.30 -33.25 26.69
N ARG A 157 21.06 -33.56 27.96
CA ARG A 157 21.91 -34.24 28.93
C ARG A 157 22.26 -35.65 28.43
N GLY A 158 23.56 -35.97 28.35
CA GLY A 158 24.11 -37.31 28.08
C GLY A 158 23.88 -37.76 26.63
N THR A 159 24.71 -38.55 25.95
CA THR A 159 25.50 -39.69 26.42
C THR A 159 26.41 -40.11 25.23
N ALA A 160 27.64 -40.54 25.51
CA ALA A 160 28.53 -41.18 24.53
C ALA A 160 28.10 -42.66 24.27
N PRO A 161 28.63 -43.31 23.21
CA PRO A 161 27.94 -44.36 22.47
C PRO A 161 28.25 -45.78 22.97
N GLY A 162 27.30 -46.70 22.80
CA GLY A 162 27.59 -48.11 22.95
C GLY A 162 26.38 -49.05 22.90
N VAL A 163 26.47 -49.99 21.97
CA VAL A 163 25.92 -51.36 22.00
C VAL A 163 24.50 -51.60 21.47
N SER A 164 24.50 -52.28 20.32
CA SER A 164 23.53 -53.16 19.68
C SER A 164 22.45 -53.78 20.57
N SER A 165 21.22 -53.94 20.06
CA SER A 165 20.69 -55.20 19.50
C SER A 165 19.14 -55.26 19.44
N ARG A 166 18.66 -55.86 18.33
CA ARG A 166 17.38 -56.52 18.03
C ARG A 166 16.26 -56.54 19.09
N SER A 167 15.04 -56.17 18.68
CA SER A 167 13.82 -57.03 18.74
C SER A 167 12.63 -56.31 18.05
N THR A 168 12.04 -56.81 16.95
CA THR A 168 10.86 -57.72 16.84
C THR A 168 9.53 -57.23 17.44
N GLY A 169 8.48 -57.16 16.61
CA GLY A 169 7.05 -57.08 17.01
C GLY A 169 6.28 -55.95 16.30
N SER A 170 5.71 -56.19 15.10
CA SER A 170 4.32 -56.64 14.87
C SER A 170 3.28 -55.51 14.87
N PHE A 171 2.90 -55.09 13.66
CA PHE A 171 1.67 -54.36 13.34
C PHE A 171 0.50 -55.34 13.22
N PRO A 172 -0.68 -55.05 13.82
CA PRO A 172 -1.93 -55.60 13.33
C PRO A 172 -2.70 -54.60 12.46
N ALA A 173 -3.35 -55.17 11.45
CA ALA A 173 -4.20 -54.55 10.45
C ALA A 173 -5.61 -54.18 10.96
N GLN A 174 -6.34 -53.45 10.12
CA GLN A 174 -7.71 -52.92 10.25
C GLN A 174 -8.79 -53.99 10.53
N PRO A 175 -10.06 -53.59 10.77
CA PRO A 175 -10.96 -53.55 9.60
C PRO A 175 -11.96 -52.38 9.54
N GLU A 176 -12.37 -52.17 8.29
CA GLU A 176 -13.46 -51.43 7.68
C GLU A 176 -14.86 -51.85 8.19
N THR A 177 -15.82 -50.91 8.20
CA THR A 177 -17.26 -51.19 7.95
C THR A 177 -18.04 -49.89 7.67
N VAL A 178 -18.82 -49.92 6.59
CA VAL A 178 -19.65 -48.82 6.02
C VAL A 178 -21.17 -49.15 6.22
N PRO A 179 -22.14 -48.33 5.74
CA PRO A 179 -23.27 -47.72 6.48
C PRO A 179 -24.60 -48.54 6.38
N PRO A 180 -25.80 -48.09 6.85
CA PRO A 180 -26.67 -47.13 6.12
C PRO A 180 -27.68 -46.29 6.97
N GLN A 181 -28.32 -45.28 6.34
CA GLN A 181 -29.75 -44.85 6.45
C GLN A 181 -29.88 -43.33 6.26
N THR A 182 -30.44 -42.87 5.14
CA THR A 182 -31.88 -42.73 4.86
C THR A 182 -32.49 -41.55 5.61
N GLY A 183 -32.41 -40.38 4.98
CA GLY A 183 -33.21 -39.20 5.27
C GLY A 183 -33.56 -38.53 3.95
N MET A 184 -34.74 -38.87 3.43
CA MET A 184 -35.33 -38.24 2.24
C MET A 184 -35.80 -36.84 2.62
N PHE A 185 -35.40 -35.81 1.88
CA PHE A 185 -36.28 -34.69 1.57
C PHE A 185 -36.04 -34.26 0.13
N ALA A 186 -37.12 -34.31 -0.63
CA ALA A 186 -37.21 -34.01 -2.04
C ALA A 186 -37.62 -32.55 -2.28
N ALA A 187 -37.38 -32.13 -3.53
CA ALA A 187 -37.84 -30.91 -4.20
C ALA A 187 -37.11 -29.61 -3.79
N GLN A 188 -36.70 -28.72 -4.69
CA GLN A 188 -37.38 -28.37 -5.93
C GLN A 188 -36.43 -27.70 -6.94
N VAL A 189 -36.61 -28.08 -8.20
CA VAL A 189 -36.07 -27.49 -9.42
C VAL A 189 -36.89 -26.24 -9.77
N GLY A 190 -36.28 -25.16 -10.25
CA GLY A 190 -37.02 -24.10 -10.93
C GLY A 190 -36.27 -22.76 -11.05
N PRO A 191 -36.01 -22.26 -12.28
CA PRO A 191 -35.39 -20.97 -12.53
C PRO A 191 -36.43 -19.84 -12.52
N PHE A 192 -36.03 -18.64 -12.09
CA PHE A 192 -36.81 -17.43 -12.38
C PHE A 192 -35.93 -16.38 -13.06
N ALA A 193 -36.21 -16.21 -14.35
CA ALA A 193 -35.98 -14.99 -15.09
C ALA A 193 -37.09 -13.97 -14.74
N ALA A 194 -36.70 -12.72 -14.56
CA ALA A 194 -37.52 -11.53 -14.80
C ALA A 194 -36.52 -10.36 -14.97
N GLN A 195 -36.06 -10.06 -16.18
CA GLN A 195 -36.68 -9.04 -17.04
C GLN A 195 -37.29 -7.89 -16.22
N SER A 196 -36.49 -6.84 -16.01
CA SER A 196 -37.00 -5.49 -15.87
C SER A 196 -36.73 -4.75 -17.18
N GLU A 197 -37.52 -5.12 -18.18
CA GLU A 197 -37.73 -4.32 -19.39
C GLU A 197 -39.10 -3.68 -19.20
N ASN A 198 -39.11 -2.41 -18.78
CA ASN A 198 -40.32 -1.59 -18.94
C ASN A 198 -39.93 -0.14 -19.17
N THR A 199 -39.59 0.13 -20.43
CA THR A 199 -39.75 1.42 -21.08
C THR A 199 -41.23 1.71 -21.23
N PRO A 200 -41.67 2.92 -20.87
CA PRO A 200 -42.50 3.67 -21.80
C PRO A 200 -41.91 5.05 -22.09
N GLN A 201 -41.30 5.15 -23.27
CA GLN A 201 -41.54 6.19 -24.25
C GLN A 201 -42.27 7.46 -23.76
N ARG A 202 -41.53 8.55 -23.57
CA ARG A 202 -42.05 9.92 -23.72
C ARG A 202 -41.28 10.67 -24.81
N GLN A 203 -41.93 10.70 -25.97
CA GLN A 203 -42.08 11.80 -26.91
C GLN A 203 -40.98 12.89 -26.97
N ALA A 204 -40.33 12.91 -28.13
CA ALA A 204 -40.25 14.04 -29.06
C ALA A 204 -40.68 15.42 -28.52
N GLY A 205 -39.71 16.33 -28.49
CA GLY A 205 -39.92 17.76 -28.26
C GLY A 205 -38.62 18.54 -28.46
N GLN A 206 -38.10 18.59 -29.68
CA GLN A 206 -37.49 19.84 -30.16
C GLN A 206 -38.63 20.87 -30.22
N PRO A 207 -38.41 22.12 -29.78
CA PRO A 207 -37.91 23.10 -30.74
C PRO A 207 -36.92 24.14 -30.17
N GLN A 208 -36.09 24.61 -31.10
CA GLN A 208 -35.66 26.01 -31.30
C GLN A 208 -34.86 26.77 -30.22
N ALA A 209 -33.62 27.05 -30.62
CA ALA A 209 -33.11 28.39 -30.90
C ALA A 209 -33.22 29.46 -29.80
N SER A 210 -32.06 29.85 -29.28
CA SER A 210 -31.70 31.25 -29.05
C SER A 210 -30.17 31.37 -29.00
N GLN A 211 -29.58 31.77 -30.14
CA GLN A 211 -28.34 32.55 -30.14
C GLN A 211 -28.62 33.89 -29.45
N PRO A 212 -27.60 34.51 -28.85
CA PRO A 212 -27.25 35.82 -29.42
C PRO A 212 -25.76 35.95 -29.71
N GLU A 213 -25.51 36.42 -30.92
CA GLU A 213 -24.35 37.19 -31.36
C GLU A 213 -23.78 38.11 -30.28
N GLY A 214 -22.45 38.19 -30.24
CA GLY A 214 -21.74 39.18 -29.44
C GLY A 214 -20.23 39.05 -29.50
N LEU A 215 -19.63 39.13 -30.70
CA LEU A 215 -18.25 39.59 -30.84
C LEU A 215 -18.25 41.13 -30.75
N PRO A 216 -17.24 41.72 -30.11
CA PRO A 216 -16.26 42.42 -30.94
C PRO A 216 -14.80 42.12 -30.56
N PRO A 217 -13.86 42.34 -31.50
CA PRO A 217 -12.44 42.12 -31.29
C PRO A 217 -11.82 43.25 -30.45
N ARG A 218 -10.89 42.91 -29.55
CA ARG A 218 -9.92 43.89 -29.03
C ARG A 218 -8.51 43.49 -29.41
N GLN A 219 -8.12 44.06 -30.55
CA GLN A 219 -6.75 44.39 -30.94
C GLN A 219 -6.09 45.18 -29.79
N GLY A 220 -4.90 44.73 -29.38
CA GLY A 220 -4.10 45.34 -28.33
C GLY A 220 -2.63 45.04 -28.59
N ASP A 221 -2.17 45.49 -29.76
CA ASP A 221 -0.77 45.65 -30.13
C ASP A 221 -0.14 46.72 -29.24
N GLY A 222 0.99 46.44 -28.60
CA GLY A 222 1.58 47.38 -27.65
C GLY A 222 2.81 46.84 -26.91
N VAL A 223 3.84 46.44 -27.65
CA VAL A 223 5.19 46.23 -27.11
C VAL A 223 5.95 47.57 -27.19
N PRO A 224 6.31 48.23 -26.07
CA PRO A 224 7.27 49.33 -26.13
C PRO A 224 8.70 48.78 -26.12
N GLN A 225 9.35 48.91 -27.28
CA GLN A 225 10.78 48.72 -27.51
C GLN A 225 11.57 49.81 -26.76
N ARG A 226 12.30 49.44 -25.71
CA ARG A 226 13.22 50.35 -25.01
C ARG A 226 14.53 50.43 -25.80
N GLN A 227 14.77 51.57 -26.45
CA GLN A 227 16.04 51.91 -27.07
C GLN A 227 17.13 52.08 -26.01
N THR A 228 18.29 51.49 -26.28
CA THR A 228 19.58 51.79 -25.67
C THR A 228 20.13 53.09 -26.26
N GLY A 229 20.35 54.09 -25.41
CA GLY A 229 21.09 55.30 -25.74
C GLY A 229 22.52 55.19 -25.20
N SER A 230 23.48 55.38 -26.10
CA SER A 230 24.91 55.54 -25.89
C SER A 230 25.27 56.85 -25.18
#